data_AF-A0A952HSB3-F1
#
_entry.id   AF-A0A952HSB3-F1
#
_cell.length_a   1.000
_cell.length_b   1.000
_cell.length_c   1.000
_cell.angle_alpha   90.00
_cell.angle_beta   90.00
_cell.angle_gamma   90.00
#
_symmetry.space_group_name_H-M   'P 1'
#
loop_
_entity.id
_entity.type
_entity.pdbx_description
1 polymer ?
#
loop_
_entity_poly.entity_id
_entity_poly.type
_entity_poly.pdbx_seq_one_letter_code
_entity_poly.pdbx_strand_id
1 'polypeptide(L)'
;MLTQPLSFSRFFQLCCFLLASLILSNATSADELLLRGEDWLAAAESNVVDITTAELLELSKANPQIELIDVRTEFEIAHTGGLIDVGRRTHALSRGWLEFRIGETIPDLNTEIVVYCGTNLRSPLAAATLKRMGYTRVYNYQDGFPAWLDANLPVAATDEMVGSMLFRQPIEVQSGVWSAIGATAPPTYENSGHNNNLSFVIGSDAVLVVNASDNYLLAKALHEEIKTITSLPVEYVVLENGQGHAMLGTNYWQEQGAKVIAHVDTASVMAAHGQAVLDRMKSRNRDKSMGTVLSAPDITFEDRYELNLGDMAVEVLYLGPSHSPGDTQVWLPKRQLMIAGDMAFHERLLPVFDDTDTAGWIETWRAFKALDAQVIIPGHGHPTTIEVVETWTIDYLKYMRQEIGKILEDGGSLIDAYNIDQSVYAHLDTFDELAGLNADRIFRSMEFE
;
A
#
# COMPACT_ATOMS: atom_id res chain seq x y z
N MET A 1 2.17 -10.45 95.80
CA MET A 1 2.66 -9.22 95.13
C MET A 1 3.24 -9.67 93.80
N LEU A 2 2.67 -9.39 92.63
CA LEU A 2 2.11 -8.14 92.13
C LEU A 2 0.91 -8.40 91.18
N THR A 3 0.18 -7.31 90.99
CA THR A 3 -1.14 -7.07 90.39
C THR A 3 -1.13 -6.90 88.86
N GLN A 4 -2.02 -7.63 88.18
CA GLN A 4 -3.06 -7.19 87.20
C GLN A 4 -2.72 -6.41 85.87
N PRO A 5 -3.64 -6.39 84.87
CA PRO A 5 -3.40 -6.70 83.43
C PRO A 5 -3.92 -5.60 82.46
N LEU A 6 -4.08 -5.90 81.14
CA LEU A 6 -5.03 -5.30 80.16
C LEU A 6 -5.00 -6.11 78.83
N SER A 7 -5.96 -7.01 78.57
CA SER A 7 -7.17 -6.93 77.71
C SER A 7 -6.96 -6.90 76.18
N PHE A 8 -7.37 -7.98 75.48
CA PHE A 8 -7.64 -8.03 74.03
C PHE A 8 -8.92 -8.85 73.77
N SER A 9 -9.74 -8.38 72.83
CA SER A 9 -11.13 -8.81 72.60
C SER A 9 -11.30 -9.76 71.40
N ARG A 10 -11.80 -10.97 71.72
CA ARG A 10 -12.86 -11.81 71.08
C ARG A 10 -12.68 -12.44 69.68
N PHE A 11 -12.50 -13.77 69.74
CA PHE A 11 -12.89 -14.89 68.85
C PHE A 11 -14.38 -14.85 68.41
N PHE A 12 -14.78 -15.20 67.17
CA PHE A 12 -14.92 -16.51 66.47
C PHE A 12 -16.08 -17.43 66.97
N GLN A 13 -16.93 -17.87 66.00
CA GLN A 13 -17.62 -19.19 65.85
C GLN A 13 -19.15 -19.35 66.09
N LEU A 14 -19.89 -19.77 65.03
CA LEU A 14 -20.94 -20.84 64.91
C LEU A 14 -21.78 -20.62 63.61
N CYS A 15 -22.29 -21.56 62.81
CA CYS A 15 -22.35 -23.03 62.78
C CYS A 15 -22.87 -23.49 61.39
N CYS A 16 -22.43 -24.66 60.89
CA CYS A 16 -22.92 -25.30 59.64
C CYS A 16 -24.07 -26.31 59.92
N PHE A 17 -25.03 -26.46 59.00
CA PHE A 17 -25.84 -27.68 58.79
C PHE A 17 -26.19 -27.88 57.30
N LEU A 18 -26.26 -29.16 56.91
CA LEU A 18 -26.21 -29.76 55.58
C LEU A 18 -27.53 -29.79 54.76
N LEU A 19 -27.33 -29.78 53.42
CA LEU A 19 -27.98 -30.49 52.30
C LEU A 19 -29.52 -30.49 52.04
N ALA A 20 -29.84 -29.98 50.84
CA ALA A 20 -30.60 -30.57 49.73
C ALA A 20 -32.15 -30.58 49.72
N SER A 21 -32.64 -30.16 48.54
CA SER A 21 -33.95 -30.40 47.91
C SER A 21 -35.14 -29.54 48.34
N LEU A 22 -35.44 -28.50 47.56
CA LEU A 22 -36.58 -28.52 46.63
C LEU A 22 -36.48 -27.35 45.62
N ILE A 23 -36.23 -27.72 44.37
CA ILE A 23 -36.52 -26.89 43.19
C ILE A 23 -38.04 -26.84 43.06
N LEU A 24 -38.64 -25.65 43.16
CA LEU A 24 -39.93 -25.35 42.55
C LEU A 24 -39.89 -23.90 42.03
N SER A 25 -39.51 -23.82 40.76
CA SER A 25 -40.01 -22.90 39.75
C SER A 25 -40.35 -21.47 40.19
N ASN A 26 -39.38 -20.57 40.06
CA ASN A 26 -39.63 -19.36 39.27
C ASN A 26 -38.79 -19.47 38.01
N ALA A 27 -39.17 -20.40 37.15
CA ALA A 27 -39.00 -20.20 35.72
C ALA A 27 -39.96 -19.08 35.33
N THR A 28 -39.60 -17.83 35.64
CA THR A 28 -39.96 -16.75 34.74
C THR A 28 -39.30 -17.15 33.43
N SER A 29 -40.12 -17.54 32.47
CA SER A 29 -39.72 -17.62 31.08
C SER A 29 -39.08 -16.26 30.74
N ALA A 30 -37.76 -16.19 30.80
CA ALA A 30 -37.05 -15.33 29.90
C ALA A 30 -37.34 -15.94 28.52
N ASP A 31 -38.46 -15.53 27.93
CA ASP A 31 -38.40 -15.24 26.51
C ASP A 31 -37.24 -14.25 26.39
N GLU A 32 -36.02 -14.75 26.20
CA GLU A 32 -34.93 -13.96 25.66
C GLU A 32 -35.42 -13.56 24.27
N LEU A 33 -36.19 -12.48 24.22
CA LEU A 33 -36.68 -11.87 23.00
C LEU A 33 -35.44 -11.61 22.16
N LEU A 34 -35.33 -12.34 21.05
CA LEU A 34 -34.33 -12.09 20.03
C LEU A 34 -34.46 -10.62 19.61
N LEU A 35 -33.53 -9.78 20.08
CA LEU A 35 -33.44 -8.39 19.66
C LEU A 35 -33.17 -8.36 18.16
N ARG A 36 -34.00 -7.63 17.43
CA ARG A 36 -33.85 -7.44 15.99
C ARG A 36 -32.81 -6.36 15.71
N GLY A 37 -32.32 -6.30 14.48
CA GLY A 37 -31.39 -5.25 14.07
C GLY A 37 -31.91 -3.83 14.34
N GLU A 38 -33.22 -3.62 14.21
CA GLU A 38 -33.90 -2.36 14.51
C GLU A 38 -33.76 -1.95 15.99
N ASP A 39 -33.85 -2.91 16.91
CA ASP A 39 -33.69 -2.65 18.35
C ASP A 39 -32.26 -2.20 18.68
N TRP A 40 -31.27 -2.84 18.05
CA TRP A 40 -29.86 -2.46 18.17
C TRP A 40 -29.57 -1.10 17.55
N LEU A 41 -30.20 -0.79 16.41
CA LEU A 41 -30.05 0.48 15.72
C LEU A 41 -30.59 1.64 16.57
N ALA A 42 -31.82 1.52 17.06
CA ALA A 42 -32.44 2.53 17.90
C ALA A 42 -31.62 2.79 19.19
N ALA A 43 -31.08 1.73 19.79
CA ALA A 43 -30.18 1.85 20.94
C ALA A 43 -28.87 2.59 20.58
N ALA A 44 -28.30 2.34 19.40
CA ALA A 44 -27.10 3.03 18.95
C ALA A 44 -27.35 4.50 18.62
N GLU A 45 -28.43 4.81 17.89
CA GLU A 45 -28.84 6.17 17.53
C GLU A 45 -29.03 7.04 18.78
N SER A 46 -29.62 6.50 19.84
CA SER A 46 -29.79 7.23 21.11
C SER A 46 -28.48 7.64 21.80
N ASN A 47 -27.35 7.03 21.42
CA ASN A 47 -26.04 7.24 22.03
C ASN A 47 -25.05 7.98 21.11
N VAL A 48 -25.46 8.32 19.89
CA VAL A 48 -24.61 8.96 18.88
C VAL A 48 -25.21 10.30 18.47
N VAL A 49 -24.35 11.24 18.06
CA VAL A 49 -24.80 12.52 17.52
C VAL A 49 -24.83 12.37 16.01
N ASP A 50 -26.03 12.51 15.44
CA ASP A 50 -26.22 12.51 14.00
C ASP A 50 -25.90 13.88 13.41
N ILE A 51 -25.25 13.88 12.25
CA ILE A 51 -24.93 15.07 11.47
C ILE A 51 -25.36 14.89 10.01
N THR A 52 -25.83 15.99 9.42
CA THR A 52 -26.21 16.13 8.01
C THR A 52 -25.00 16.43 7.12
N THR A 53 -25.21 16.43 5.81
CA THR A 53 -24.23 16.80 4.78
C THR A 53 -23.73 18.22 5.00
N ALA A 54 -24.64 19.15 5.30
CA ALA A 54 -24.30 20.54 5.57
C ALA A 54 -23.43 20.66 6.82
N GLU A 55 -23.77 19.94 7.89
CA GLU A 55 -22.99 19.95 9.14
C GLU A 55 -21.63 19.27 8.98
N LEU A 56 -21.54 18.19 8.20
CA LEU A 56 -20.26 17.55 7.87
C LEU A 56 -19.33 18.51 7.12
N LEU A 57 -19.85 19.23 6.13
CA LEU A 57 -19.07 20.24 5.41
C LEU A 57 -18.60 21.38 6.32
N GLU A 58 -19.44 21.86 7.23
CA GLU A 58 -19.06 22.90 8.18
C GLU A 58 -18.05 22.40 9.22
N LEU A 59 -18.22 21.19 9.76
CA LEU A 59 -17.27 20.56 10.68
C LEU A 59 -15.91 20.38 10.01
N SER A 60 -15.89 19.93 8.75
CA SER A 60 -14.65 19.72 7.99
C SER A 60 -13.90 21.02 7.69
N LYS A 61 -14.63 22.13 7.51
CA LYS A 61 -14.01 23.47 7.40
C LYS A 61 -13.47 23.96 8.75
N ALA A 62 -14.21 23.72 9.83
CA ALA A 62 -13.86 24.20 11.16
C ALA A 62 -12.69 23.44 11.79
N ASN A 63 -12.58 22.14 11.53
CA ASN A 63 -11.49 21.30 12.01
C ASN A 63 -10.78 20.59 10.85
N PRO A 64 -9.61 21.10 10.42
CA PRO A 64 -8.80 20.45 9.40
C PRO A 64 -8.26 19.05 9.75
N GLN A 65 -8.36 18.63 11.02
CA GLN A 65 -7.92 17.33 11.55
C GLN A 65 -9.08 16.35 11.78
N ILE A 66 -10.27 16.62 11.23
CA ILE A 66 -11.38 15.67 11.29
C ILE A 66 -11.04 14.43 10.46
N GLU A 67 -11.36 13.25 10.99
CA GLU A 67 -11.12 11.98 10.31
C GLU A 67 -12.47 11.33 9.95
N LEU A 68 -12.58 10.86 8.71
CA LEU A 68 -13.79 10.17 8.25
C LEU A 68 -13.55 8.66 8.21
N ILE A 69 -14.54 7.88 8.65
CA ILE A 69 -14.51 6.42 8.61
C ILE A 69 -15.69 5.92 7.78
N ASP A 70 -15.36 5.24 6.69
CA ASP A 70 -16.32 4.53 5.87
C ASP A 70 -16.43 3.07 6.34
N VAL A 71 -17.60 2.68 6.85
CA VAL A 71 -17.86 1.31 7.29
C VAL A 71 -18.60 0.45 6.27
N ARG A 72 -18.71 0.92 5.02
CA ARG A 72 -19.21 0.12 3.89
C ARG A 72 -18.30 -1.07 3.61
N THR A 73 -18.84 -2.03 2.86
CA THR A 73 -18.01 -3.10 2.30
C THR A 73 -17.15 -2.56 1.17
N GLU A 74 -16.03 -3.22 0.89
CA GLU A 74 -15.19 -2.91 -0.27
C GLU A 74 -16.01 -2.95 -1.57
N PHE A 75 -16.91 -3.92 -1.71
CA PHE A 75 -17.82 -4.01 -2.86
C PHE A 75 -18.75 -2.80 -3.01
N GLU A 76 -19.22 -2.20 -1.93
CA GLU A 76 -20.06 -1.00 -2.04
C GLU A 76 -19.24 0.23 -2.42
N ILE A 77 -18.07 0.40 -1.82
CA ILE A 77 -17.16 1.51 -2.13
C ILE A 77 -16.79 1.46 -3.63
N ALA A 78 -16.52 0.26 -4.15
CA ALA A 78 -16.32 -0.04 -5.57
C ALA A 78 -17.39 0.53 -6.48
N HIS A 79 -18.64 0.12 -6.23
CA HIS A 79 -19.72 0.24 -7.19
C HIS A 79 -20.49 1.56 -7.03
N THR A 80 -20.14 2.35 -6.01
CA THR A 80 -20.79 3.64 -5.76
C THR A 80 -19.85 4.83 -5.94
N GLY A 81 -18.57 4.62 -6.22
CA GLY A 81 -17.68 5.70 -6.69
C GLY A 81 -16.71 6.23 -5.64
N GLY A 82 -16.18 5.38 -4.75
CA GLY A 82 -15.09 5.75 -3.86
C GLY A 82 -15.54 6.25 -2.48
N LEU A 83 -14.71 7.06 -1.82
CA LEU A 83 -14.92 7.55 -0.46
C LEU A 83 -15.40 9.00 -0.46
N ILE A 84 -16.08 9.44 0.60
CA ILE A 84 -16.39 10.86 0.78
C ILE A 84 -15.08 11.64 0.84
N ASP A 85 -14.96 12.69 0.03
CA ASP A 85 -13.80 13.60 0.06
C ASP A 85 -14.21 14.99 0.55
N VAL A 86 -13.66 15.35 1.71
CA VAL A 86 -13.77 16.67 2.32
C VAL A 86 -12.44 17.44 2.24
N GLY A 87 -11.59 17.08 1.29
CA GLY A 87 -10.22 17.55 1.12
C GLY A 87 -9.23 16.90 2.08
N ARG A 88 -9.57 15.74 2.66
CA ARG A 88 -8.82 15.07 3.74
C ARG A 88 -8.89 13.56 3.61
N ARG A 89 -8.09 12.87 4.42
CA ARG A 89 -8.02 11.41 4.44
C ARG A 89 -9.34 10.83 4.98
N THR A 90 -9.96 9.99 4.17
CA THR A 90 -11.08 9.14 4.58
C THR A 90 -10.59 7.70 4.65
N HIS A 91 -10.91 7.00 5.73
CA HIS A 91 -10.44 5.63 5.97
C HIS A 91 -11.52 4.61 5.63
N ALA A 92 -11.22 3.70 4.71
CA ALA A 92 -12.06 2.55 4.43
C ALA A 92 -11.85 1.47 5.51
N LEU A 93 -12.72 1.44 6.52
CA LEU A 93 -12.69 0.47 7.61
C LEU A 93 -14.04 -0.22 7.72
N SER A 94 -14.24 -1.25 6.90
CA SER A 94 -15.52 -1.97 6.87
C SER A 94 -15.95 -2.42 8.27
N ARG A 95 -17.27 -2.43 8.51
CA ARG A 95 -17.84 -2.64 9.86
C ARG A 95 -17.23 -3.82 10.62
N GLY A 96 -16.91 -4.92 9.94
CA GLY A 96 -16.37 -6.14 10.56
C GLY A 96 -14.92 -6.02 11.06
N TRP A 97 -14.17 -5.02 10.62
CA TRP A 97 -12.78 -4.81 11.00
C TRP A 97 -12.54 -3.62 11.94
N LEU A 98 -13.59 -2.84 12.22
CA LEU A 98 -13.50 -1.57 12.93
C LEU A 98 -12.78 -1.70 14.28
N GLU A 99 -13.25 -2.60 15.14
CA GLU A 99 -12.73 -2.80 16.50
C GLU A 99 -11.26 -3.24 16.51
N PHE A 100 -10.83 -3.94 15.46
CA PHE A 100 -9.49 -4.50 15.36
C PHE A 100 -8.47 -3.53 14.78
N ARG A 101 -8.92 -2.55 13.99
CA ARG A 101 -8.02 -1.69 13.20
C ARG A 101 -8.03 -0.23 13.63
N ILE A 102 -9.09 0.23 14.30
CA ILE A 102 -9.26 1.66 14.56
C ILE A 102 -8.14 2.26 15.42
N GLY A 103 -7.61 1.53 16.41
CA GLY A 103 -6.51 2.05 17.24
C GLY A 103 -5.19 2.23 16.50
N GLU A 104 -5.01 1.54 15.37
CA GLU A 104 -3.85 1.75 14.49
C GLU A 104 -4.11 2.91 13.52
N THR A 105 -5.35 3.05 13.04
CA THR A 105 -5.73 4.11 12.10
C THR A 105 -5.84 5.48 12.78
N ILE A 106 -6.47 5.55 13.96
CA ILE A 106 -6.71 6.78 14.72
C ILE A 106 -6.31 6.53 16.18
N PRO A 107 -5.02 6.60 16.54
CA PRO A 107 -4.57 6.24 17.88
C PRO A 107 -5.03 7.23 18.98
N ASP A 108 -5.32 8.49 18.63
CA ASP A 108 -5.80 9.50 19.59
C ASP A 108 -7.32 9.42 19.77
N LEU A 109 -7.74 9.07 20.99
CA LEU A 109 -9.15 8.96 21.41
C LEU A 109 -9.92 10.30 21.38
N ASN A 110 -9.23 11.43 21.27
CA ASN A 110 -9.83 12.77 21.20
C ASN A 110 -9.98 13.29 19.77
N THR A 111 -9.53 12.52 18.77
CA THR A 111 -9.74 12.84 17.35
C THR A 111 -11.23 12.99 17.08
N GLU A 112 -11.63 14.01 16.32
CA GLU A 112 -13.00 14.08 15.80
C GLU A 112 -13.19 13.08 14.68
N ILE A 113 -14.14 12.19 14.87
CA ILE A 113 -14.41 11.10 13.95
C ILE A 113 -15.84 11.23 13.43
N VAL A 114 -15.99 11.22 12.11
CA VAL A 114 -17.29 11.08 11.46
C VAL A 114 -17.36 9.69 10.84
N VAL A 115 -18.34 8.90 11.25
CA VAL A 115 -18.56 7.56 10.72
C VAL A 115 -19.73 7.59 9.74
N TYR A 116 -19.56 6.97 8.57
CA TYR A 116 -20.62 6.85 7.59
C TYR A 116 -20.69 5.47 6.94
N CYS A 117 -21.84 5.19 6.32
CA CYS A 117 -22.02 4.01 5.48
C CYS A 117 -22.92 4.33 4.28
N GLY A 118 -23.42 3.30 3.59
CA GLY A 118 -24.34 3.47 2.46
C GLY A 118 -25.64 4.17 2.88
N THR A 119 -26.47 3.50 3.66
CA THR A 119 -27.85 3.94 3.96
C THR A 119 -28.11 4.14 5.46
N ASN A 120 -27.09 4.59 6.21
CA ASN A 120 -27.17 4.86 7.66
C ASN A 120 -27.60 3.68 8.56
N LEU A 121 -27.45 2.42 8.12
CA LEU A 121 -27.78 1.25 8.95
C LEU A 121 -26.59 0.69 9.75
N ARG A 122 -25.36 0.85 9.24
CA ARG A 122 -24.13 0.35 9.91
C ARG A 122 -23.40 1.44 10.68
N SER A 123 -23.46 2.69 10.21
CA SER A 123 -22.70 3.79 10.78
C SER A 123 -23.13 4.17 12.20
N PRO A 124 -24.41 4.13 12.61
CA PRO A 124 -24.76 4.38 14.00
C PRO A 124 -24.20 3.29 14.93
N LEU A 125 -24.28 2.01 14.52
CA LEU A 125 -23.73 0.87 15.27
C LEU A 125 -22.20 0.96 15.41
N ALA A 126 -21.51 1.38 14.35
CA ALA A 126 -20.07 1.61 14.33
C ALA A 126 -19.69 2.77 15.25
N ALA A 127 -20.34 3.92 15.12
CA ALA A 127 -20.11 5.10 15.96
C ALA A 127 -20.34 4.81 17.45
N ALA A 128 -21.43 4.10 17.79
CA ALA A 128 -21.69 3.66 19.15
C ALA A 128 -20.59 2.71 19.68
N THR A 129 -20.04 1.87 18.81
CA THR A 129 -18.90 1.00 19.17
C THR A 129 -17.65 1.81 19.44
N LEU A 130 -17.31 2.79 18.61
CA LEU A 130 -16.16 3.67 18.86
C LEU A 130 -16.28 4.41 20.20
N LYS A 131 -17.47 4.92 20.53
CA LYS A 131 -17.72 5.52 21.85
C LYS A 131 -17.47 4.53 23.00
N ARG A 132 -17.91 3.28 22.86
CA ARG A 132 -17.62 2.22 23.85
C ARG A 132 -16.13 1.87 23.95
N MET A 133 -15.38 2.03 22.86
CA MET A 133 -13.92 1.84 22.84
C MET A 133 -13.15 3.03 23.44
N GLY A 134 -13.81 4.14 23.74
CA GLY A 134 -13.23 5.30 24.44
C GLY A 134 -13.08 6.56 23.60
N TYR A 135 -13.45 6.53 22.31
CA TYR A 135 -13.45 7.75 21.49
C TYR A 135 -14.54 8.72 21.96
N THR A 136 -14.16 9.97 22.21
CA THR A 136 -15.04 10.94 22.88
C THR A 136 -15.80 11.83 21.90
N ARG A 137 -15.25 12.07 20.70
CA ARG A 137 -15.81 12.97 19.68
C ARG A 137 -16.19 12.20 18.41
N VAL A 138 -17.25 11.39 18.52
CA VAL A 138 -17.74 10.55 17.43
C VAL A 138 -19.12 11.00 16.98
N TYR A 139 -19.24 11.27 15.68
CA TYR A 139 -20.46 11.66 14.98
C TYR A 139 -20.86 10.58 13.97
N ASN A 140 -22.16 10.41 13.75
CA ASN A 140 -22.69 9.58 12.67
C ASN A 140 -23.19 10.48 11.54
N TYR A 141 -22.74 10.24 10.33
CA TYR A 141 -23.27 10.93 9.15
C TYR A 141 -24.55 10.24 8.69
N GLN A 142 -25.69 10.89 8.96
CA GLN A 142 -27.00 10.26 8.85
C GLN A 142 -27.54 10.18 7.42
N ASP A 143 -27.12 11.10 6.54
CA ASP A 143 -27.67 11.20 5.19
C ASP A 143 -27.18 10.04 4.29
N GLY A 144 -26.07 9.40 4.66
CA GLY A 144 -25.48 8.28 3.94
C GLY A 144 -24.78 8.68 2.65
N PHE A 145 -24.04 7.72 2.07
CA PHE A 145 -23.24 7.97 0.89
C PHE A 145 -24.03 8.38 -0.38
N PRO A 146 -25.21 7.78 -0.70
CA PRO A 146 -26.00 8.21 -1.85
C PRO A 146 -26.39 9.69 -1.80
N ALA A 147 -26.73 10.23 -0.63
CA ALA A 147 -27.05 11.65 -0.49
C ALA A 147 -25.86 12.57 -0.80
N TRP A 148 -24.63 12.11 -0.49
CA TRP A 148 -23.40 12.82 -0.85
C TRP A 148 -23.20 12.88 -2.36
N LEU A 149 -23.46 11.75 -3.06
CA LEU A 149 -23.42 11.69 -4.53
C LEU A 149 -24.51 12.53 -5.18
N ASP A 150 -25.74 12.47 -4.66
CA ASP A 150 -26.88 13.24 -5.16
C ASP A 150 -26.65 14.76 -5.02
N ALA A 151 -25.85 15.16 -4.02
CA ALA A 151 -25.39 16.53 -3.84
C ALA A 151 -24.22 16.93 -4.76
N ASN A 152 -23.73 16.01 -5.60
CA ASN A 152 -22.61 16.19 -6.52
C ASN A 152 -21.33 16.70 -5.82
N LEU A 153 -21.06 16.15 -4.63
CA LEU A 153 -19.90 16.50 -3.81
C LEU A 153 -18.68 15.60 -4.13
N PRO A 154 -17.45 16.05 -3.84
CA PRO A 154 -16.23 15.33 -4.20
C PRO A 154 -16.14 13.95 -3.55
N VAL A 155 -15.54 13.00 -4.28
CA VAL A 155 -15.21 11.67 -3.79
C VAL A 155 -13.74 11.38 -4.04
N ALA A 156 -13.08 10.76 -3.07
CA ALA A 156 -11.71 10.32 -3.20
C ALA A 156 -11.71 8.97 -3.90
N ALA A 157 -10.90 8.84 -4.96
CA ALA A 157 -10.69 7.57 -5.62
C ALA A 157 -10.09 6.58 -4.62
N THR A 158 -10.78 5.47 -4.36
CA THR A 158 -10.12 4.24 -3.93
C THR A 158 -9.38 3.63 -5.10
N ASP A 159 -8.63 2.54 -4.87
CA ASP A 159 -8.18 1.62 -5.91
C ASP A 159 -9.15 1.63 -7.09
N GLU A 160 -8.67 1.96 -8.27
CA GLU A 160 -9.54 2.11 -9.44
C GLU A 160 -10.17 0.77 -9.84
N MET A 161 -9.61 -0.36 -9.38
CA MET A 161 -10.15 -1.70 -9.54
C MET A 161 -10.57 -2.33 -8.21
N VAL A 162 -11.68 -1.86 -7.67
CA VAL A 162 -12.15 -2.31 -6.36
C VAL A 162 -12.67 -3.75 -6.38
N GLY A 163 -12.39 -4.49 -5.30
CA GLY A 163 -12.67 -5.93 -5.19
C GLY A 163 -11.56 -6.81 -5.78
N SER A 164 -10.54 -6.19 -6.37
CA SER A 164 -9.28 -6.83 -6.74
C SER A 164 -8.20 -6.45 -5.75
N MET A 165 -7.13 -7.26 -5.71
CA MET A 165 -5.88 -6.83 -5.08
C MET A 165 -5.15 -5.79 -5.95
N LEU A 166 -5.42 -5.77 -7.25
CA LEU A 166 -4.83 -4.81 -8.17
C LEU A 166 -5.43 -3.42 -7.94
N PHE A 167 -4.57 -2.42 -7.81
CA PHE A 167 -4.93 -1.00 -7.90
C PHE A 167 -5.70 -0.63 -9.19
N ARG A 168 -5.26 -1.09 -10.37
CA ARG A 168 -5.90 -0.85 -11.67
C ARG A 168 -5.97 -2.13 -12.50
N GLN A 169 -6.95 -2.20 -13.40
CA GLN A 169 -6.99 -3.23 -14.43
C GLN A 169 -5.79 -3.11 -15.38
N PRO A 170 -5.27 -4.23 -15.91
CA PRO A 170 -4.25 -4.19 -16.93
C PRO A 170 -4.74 -3.45 -18.19
N ILE A 171 -3.91 -2.56 -18.72
CA ILE A 171 -4.12 -1.92 -20.02
C ILE A 171 -3.16 -2.50 -21.05
N GLU A 172 -3.60 -2.63 -22.30
CA GLU A 172 -2.72 -2.99 -23.41
C GLU A 172 -1.95 -1.75 -23.83
N VAL A 173 -0.65 -1.72 -23.54
CA VAL A 173 0.25 -0.61 -23.88
C VAL A 173 0.63 -0.66 -25.36
N GLN A 174 0.86 -1.87 -25.84
CA GLN A 174 1.09 -2.20 -27.25
C GLN A 174 0.60 -3.62 -27.49
N SER A 175 0.31 -4.00 -28.74
CA SER A 175 -0.18 -5.34 -29.06
C SER A 175 0.66 -6.46 -28.40
N GLY A 176 0.04 -7.20 -27.47
CA GLY A 176 0.70 -8.28 -26.72
C GLY A 176 1.57 -7.83 -25.54
N VAL A 177 1.60 -6.55 -25.19
CA VAL A 177 2.31 -5.98 -24.04
C VAL A 177 1.33 -5.20 -23.18
N TRP A 178 1.18 -5.65 -21.94
CA TRP A 178 0.19 -5.15 -21.00
C TRP A 178 0.85 -4.70 -19.71
N SER A 179 0.20 -3.79 -18.99
CA SER A 179 0.62 -3.43 -17.64
C SER A 179 -0.56 -3.08 -16.76
N ALA A 180 -0.60 -3.63 -15.55
CA ALA A 180 -1.42 -3.11 -14.47
C ALA A 180 -0.63 -1.98 -13.80
N ILE A 181 -1.13 -0.74 -13.88
CA ILE A 181 -0.43 0.43 -13.37
C ILE A 181 -0.72 0.60 -11.88
N GLY A 182 0.33 0.49 -11.06
CA GLY A 182 0.22 0.64 -9.61
C GLY A 182 -0.10 2.07 -9.16
N ALA A 183 -0.40 2.21 -7.87
CA ALA A 183 -0.49 3.54 -7.25
C ALA A 183 0.89 4.20 -7.22
N THR A 184 1.01 5.42 -7.72
CA THR A 184 2.25 6.21 -7.65
C THR A 184 2.65 6.60 -6.22
N ALA A 185 1.71 6.46 -5.27
CA ALA A 185 1.90 6.63 -3.84
C ALA A 185 2.76 5.52 -3.18
N PRO A 186 3.13 5.67 -1.89
CA PRO A 186 3.75 4.59 -1.14
C PRO A 186 2.84 3.35 -1.03
N PRO A 187 3.39 2.16 -0.76
CA PRO A 187 2.57 0.98 -0.57
C PRO A 187 1.80 1.11 0.75
N THR A 188 0.50 0.80 0.73
CA THR A 188 -0.40 0.83 1.90
C THR A 188 -1.17 -0.48 2.01
N TYR A 189 -2.06 -0.58 3.01
CA TYR A 189 -3.01 -1.70 3.07
C TYR A 189 -4.07 -1.58 1.97
N GLU A 190 -4.53 -0.34 1.71
CA GLU A 190 -5.60 -0.02 0.78
C GLU A 190 -5.22 -0.47 -0.63
N ASN A 191 -4.08 0.00 -1.15
CA ASN A 191 -3.59 -0.38 -2.48
C ASN A 191 -2.99 -1.79 -2.57
N SER A 192 -3.11 -2.60 -1.51
CA SER A 192 -2.55 -3.96 -1.43
C SER A 192 -1.03 -4.04 -1.60
N GLY A 193 -0.33 -2.91 -1.50
CA GLY A 193 1.07 -2.78 -1.91
C GLY A 193 1.32 -2.77 -3.42
N HIS A 194 0.27 -2.72 -4.25
CA HIS A 194 0.39 -2.54 -5.70
C HIS A 194 0.75 -1.09 -6.00
N ASN A 195 2.01 -0.75 -5.78
CA ASN A 195 2.53 0.58 -6.05
C ASN A 195 3.49 0.62 -7.23
N ASN A 196 4.05 -0.50 -7.68
CA ASN A 196 4.81 -0.59 -8.92
C ASN A 196 3.95 -1.08 -10.10
N ASN A 197 4.50 -1.07 -11.30
CA ASN A 197 3.88 -1.61 -12.49
C ASN A 197 4.09 -3.13 -12.56
N LEU A 198 2.98 -3.84 -12.77
CA LEU A 198 2.98 -5.28 -13.01
C LEU A 198 2.70 -5.52 -14.49
N SER A 199 3.78 -5.68 -15.26
CA SER A 199 3.71 -5.83 -16.71
C SER A 199 3.70 -7.30 -17.13
N PHE A 200 3.12 -7.59 -18.29
CA PHE A 200 3.23 -8.90 -18.92
C PHE A 200 3.26 -8.83 -20.44
N VAL A 201 3.98 -9.77 -21.04
CA VAL A 201 4.18 -9.90 -22.48
C VAL A 201 3.61 -11.25 -22.91
N ILE A 202 2.68 -11.21 -23.86
CA ILE A 202 2.06 -12.39 -24.45
C ILE A 202 2.72 -12.65 -25.81
N GLY A 203 3.43 -13.77 -25.94
CA GLY A 203 3.86 -14.30 -27.24
C GLY A 203 2.89 -15.36 -27.77
N SER A 204 3.31 -16.11 -28.79
CA SER A 204 2.52 -17.23 -29.33
C SER A 204 2.55 -18.49 -28.46
N ASP A 205 3.60 -18.67 -27.65
CA ASP A 205 3.86 -19.92 -26.94
C ASP A 205 3.66 -19.79 -25.42
N ALA A 206 3.98 -18.62 -24.86
CA ALA A 206 3.97 -18.38 -23.42
C ALA A 206 3.76 -16.90 -23.07
N VAL A 207 3.51 -16.65 -21.79
CA VAL A 207 3.47 -15.32 -21.17
C VAL A 207 4.70 -15.12 -20.28
N LEU A 208 5.32 -13.95 -20.39
CA LEU A 208 6.31 -13.43 -19.45
C LEU A 208 5.63 -12.39 -18.55
N VAL A 209 5.82 -12.47 -17.25
CA VAL A 209 5.46 -11.41 -16.29
C VAL A 209 6.73 -10.67 -15.86
N VAL A 210 6.64 -9.35 -15.69
CA VAL A 210 7.68 -8.53 -15.07
C VAL A 210 7.13 -8.03 -13.73
N ASN A 211 7.88 -8.30 -12.68
CA ASN A 211 7.56 -8.18 -11.26
C ASN A 211 6.59 -9.23 -10.73
N ALA A 212 7.01 -9.93 -9.67
CA ALA A 212 6.24 -10.96 -9.00
C ALA A 212 5.17 -10.41 -8.04
N SER A 213 5.05 -9.09 -7.89
CA SER A 213 4.16 -8.38 -6.97
C SER A 213 4.60 -8.34 -5.49
N ASP A 214 3.92 -7.49 -4.70
CA ASP A 214 4.19 -7.26 -3.27
C ASP A 214 3.77 -8.41 -2.35
N ASN A 215 2.87 -9.29 -2.80
CA ASN A 215 2.38 -10.42 -2.01
C ASN A 215 1.72 -11.47 -2.89
N TYR A 216 1.50 -12.65 -2.30
CA TYR A 216 0.90 -13.81 -2.95
C TYR A 216 -0.49 -13.53 -3.55
N LEU A 217 -1.35 -12.82 -2.83
CA LEU A 217 -2.72 -12.56 -3.28
C LEU A 217 -2.76 -11.54 -4.43
N LEU A 218 -1.85 -10.57 -4.44
CA LEU A 218 -1.68 -9.62 -5.54
C LEU A 218 -1.17 -10.31 -6.80
N ALA A 219 -0.15 -11.17 -6.66
CA ALA A 219 0.36 -12.01 -7.76
C ALA A 219 -0.75 -12.89 -8.36
N LYS A 220 -1.57 -13.49 -7.49
CA LYS A 220 -2.74 -14.26 -7.90
C LYS A 220 -3.77 -13.42 -8.65
N ALA A 221 -4.08 -12.22 -8.17
CA ALA A 221 -5.04 -11.33 -8.84
C ALA A 221 -4.55 -10.95 -10.24
N LEU A 222 -3.27 -10.62 -10.42
CA LEU A 222 -2.69 -10.38 -11.75
C LEU A 222 -2.85 -11.60 -12.66
N HIS A 223 -2.54 -12.81 -12.17
CA HIS A 223 -2.66 -14.02 -12.97
C HIS A 223 -4.11 -14.32 -13.39
N GLU A 224 -5.09 -14.08 -12.51
CA GLU A 224 -6.49 -14.24 -12.90
C GLU A 224 -6.89 -13.26 -14.02
N GLU A 225 -6.40 -12.01 -14.00
CA GLU A 225 -6.62 -11.07 -15.12
C GLU A 225 -5.95 -11.57 -16.41
N ILE A 226 -4.71 -12.07 -16.34
CA ILE A 226 -4.00 -12.65 -17.50
C ILE A 226 -4.83 -13.79 -18.13
N LYS A 227 -5.43 -14.66 -17.31
CA LYS A 227 -6.28 -15.78 -17.78
C LYS A 227 -7.55 -15.32 -18.49
N THR A 228 -8.04 -14.11 -18.23
CA THR A 228 -9.17 -13.54 -18.98
C THR A 228 -8.77 -13.07 -20.38
N ILE A 229 -7.48 -12.75 -20.57
CA ILE A 229 -6.93 -12.20 -21.81
C ILE A 229 -6.37 -13.32 -22.71
N THR A 230 -5.73 -14.34 -22.13
CA THR A 230 -5.11 -15.45 -22.88
C THR A 230 -5.18 -16.77 -22.13
N SER A 231 -5.17 -17.88 -22.88
CA SER A 231 -5.08 -19.25 -22.32
C SER A 231 -3.65 -19.79 -22.27
N LEU A 232 -2.65 -19.01 -22.69
CA LEU A 232 -1.24 -19.41 -22.64
C LEU A 232 -0.72 -19.43 -21.20
N PRO A 233 0.21 -20.34 -20.86
CA PRO A 233 0.80 -20.39 -19.52
C PRO A 233 1.76 -19.21 -19.29
N VAL A 234 1.82 -18.74 -18.05
CA VAL A 234 2.93 -17.90 -17.58
C VAL A 234 4.14 -18.81 -17.33
N GLU A 235 5.15 -18.74 -18.19
CA GLU A 235 6.35 -19.57 -18.05
C GLU A 235 7.49 -18.85 -17.32
N TYR A 236 7.52 -17.53 -17.39
CA TYR A 236 8.62 -16.72 -16.87
C TYR A 236 8.12 -15.55 -16.05
N VAL A 237 8.82 -15.25 -14.96
CA VAL A 237 8.66 -14.02 -14.19
C VAL A 237 10.03 -13.39 -14.02
N VAL A 238 10.22 -12.16 -14.46
CA VAL A 238 11.46 -11.40 -14.27
C VAL A 238 11.25 -10.41 -13.14
N LEU A 239 12.15 -10.40 -12.16
CA LEU A 239 12.17 -9.40 -11.10
C LEU A 239 12.97 -8.18 -11.55
N GLU A 240 12.39 -6.98 -11.48
CA GLU A 240 13.13 -5.76 -11.81
C GLU A 240 14.25 -5.49 -10.80
N ASN A 241 14.01 -5.75 -9.51
CA ASN A 241 14.97 -5.56 -8.42
C ASN A 241 14.58 -6.36 -7.16
N GLY A 242 15.32 -6.15 -6.07
CA GLY A 242 15.13 -6.84 -4.79
C GLY A 242 14.07 -6.24 -3.86
N GLN A 243 13.29 -5.25 -4.31
CA GLN A 243 12.30 -4.58 -3.47
C GLN A 243 11.03 -5.42 -3.27
N GLY A 244 10.32 -5.13 -2.17
CA GLY A 244 9.15 -5.90 -1.73
C GLY A 244 8.07 -6.02 -2.79
N HIS A 245 7.72 -4.91 -3.46
CA HIS A 245 6.69 -4.87 -4.50
C HIS A 245 7.06 -5.67 -5.76
N ALA A 246 8.36 -5.98 -5.96
CA ALA A 246 8.85 -6.70 -7.12
C ALA A 246 8.98 -8.19 -6.82
N MET A 247 9.43 -8.57 -5.61
CA MET A 247 9.90 -9.94 -5.35
C MET A 247 9.02 -10.79 -4.43
N LEU A 248 8.13 -10.21 -3.62
CA LEU A 248 7.48 -10.98 -2.54
C LEU A 248 6.43 -11.98 -3.01
N GLY A 249 5.78 -11.75 -4.15
CA GLY A 249 4.84 -12.72 -4.74
C GLY A 249 5.50 -13.89 -5.50
N THR A 250 6.83 -14.01 -5.46
CA THR A 250 7.62 -15.06 -6.13
C THR A 250 7.05 -16.47 -5.86
N ASN A 251 6.68 -16.78 -4.62
CA ASN A 251 6.22 -18.12 -4.27
C ASN A 251 4.92 -18.52 -4.99
N TYR A 252 4.02 -17.56 -5.25
CA TYR A 252 2.80 -17.82 -6.02
C TYR A 252 3.15 -18.31 -7.44
N TRP A 253 4.02 -17.59 -8.13
CA TRP A 253 4.36 -17.88 -9.52
C TRP A 253 5.08 -19.22 -9.69
N GLN A 254 5.97 -19.56 -8.75
CA GLN A 254 6.63 -20.85 -8.73
C GLN A 254 5.65 -22.01 -8.50
N GLU A 255 4.63 -21.82 -7.66
CA GLU A 255 3.55 -22.80 -7.48
C GLU A 255 2.71 -23.00 -8.75
N GLN A 256 2.65 -21.99 -9.63
CA GLN A 256 2.02 -22.10 -10.95
C GLN A 256 2.93 -22.72 -12.01
N GLY A 257 4.20 -23.01 -11.67
CA GLY A 257 5.19 -23.61 -12.56
C GLY A 257 6.06 -22.61 -13.35
N ALA A 258 5.89 -21.31 -13.14
CA ALA A 258 6.72 -20.30 -13.78
C ALA A 258 8.15 -20.29 -13.21
N LYS A 259 9.13 -19.93 -14.04
CA LYS A 259 10.53 -19.73 -13.65
C LYS A 259 10.78 -18.28 -13.30
N VAL A 260 11.21 -18.03 -12.07
CA VAL A 260 11.54 -16.68 -11.60
C VAL A 260 13.00 -16.38 -11.89
N ILE A 261 13.24 -15.27 -12.58
CA ILE A 261 14.55 -14.82 -13.07
C ILE A 261 14.89 -13.49 -12.39
N ALA A 262 16.12 -13.37 -11.88
CA ALA A 262 16.60 -12.13 -11.29
C ALA A 262 18.09 -11.92 -11.55
N HIS A 263 18.57 -10.68 -11.51
CA HIS A 263 20.01 -10.42 -11.50
C HIS A 263 20.69 -11.04 -10.26
N VAL A 264 21.98 -11.41 -10.35
CA VAL A 264 22.74 -11.98 -9.23
C VAL A 264 22.78 -11.05 -8.00
N ASP A 265 22.83 -9.74 -8.21
CA ASP A 265 22.79 -8.76 -7.12
C ASP A 265 21.40 -8.65 -6.50
N THR A 266 20.35 -8.70 -7.32
CA THR A 266 18.96 -8.76 -6.83
C THR A 266 18.75 -10.01 -5.96
N ALA A 267 19.25 -11.17 -6.40
CA ALA A 267 19.20 -12.39 -5.60
C ALA A 267 19.98 -12.26 -4.28
N SER A 268 21.10 -11.54 -4.29
CA SER A 268 21.90 -11.26 -3.10
C SER A 268 21.17 -10.33 -2.11
N VAL A 269 20.51 -9.27 -2.62
CA VAL A 269 19.66 -8.36 -1.82
C VAL A 269 18.50 -9.13 -1.18
N MET A 270 17.81 -9.98 -1.95
CA MET A 270 16.73 -10.84 -1.45
C MET A 270 17.22 -11.75 -0.32
N ALA A 271 18.38 -12.38 -0.49
CA ALA A 271 18.96 -13.26 0.53
C ALA A 271 19.37 -12.51 1.81
N ALA A 272 19.91 -11.30 1.68
CA ALA A 272 20.39 -10.50 2.80
C ALA A 272 19.26 -9.81 3.58
N HIS A 273 18.24 -9.29 2.87
CA HIS A 273 17.27 -8.36 3.44
C HIS A 273 15.82 -8.82 3.34
N GLY A 274 15.54 -9.89 2.58
CA GLY A 274 14.17 -10.26 2.23
C GLY A 274 13.30 -10.55 3.45
N GLN A 275 13.81 -11.17 4.52
CA GLN A 275 13.02 -11.46 5.72
C GLN A 275 12.49 -10.18 6.37
N ALA A 276 13.33 -9.15 6.49
CA ALA A 276 12.90 -7.86 7.03
C ALA A 276 11.88 -7.16 6.12
N VAL A 277 12.03 -7.31 4.80
CA VAL A 277 11.06 -6.81 3.81
C VAL A 277 9.71 -7.52 3.95
N LEU A 278 9.70 -8.84 4.11
CA LEU A 278 8.48 -9.65 4.34
C LEU A 278 7.77 -9.26 5.63
N ASP A 279 8.51 -9.06 6.72
CA ASP A 279 7.92 -8.71 8.02
C ASP A 279 7.23 -7.33 7.95
N ARG A 280 7.86 -6.35 7.28
CA ARG A 280 7.24 -5.04 7.02
C ARG A 280 5.99 -5.17 6.15
N MET A 281 6.04 -5.96 5.08
CA MET A 281 4.87 -6.19 4.23
C MET A 281 3.74 -6.85 5.01
N LYS A 282 4.01 -7.89 5.82
CA LYS A 282 2.99 -8.57 6.65
C LYS A 282 2.35 -7.61 7.65
N SER A 283 3.12 -6.74 8.27
CA SER A 283 2.58 -5.71 9.17
C SER A 283 1.66 -4.73 8.45
N ARG A 284 2.05 -4.28 7.25
CA ARG A 284 1.27 -3.35 6.44
C ARG A 284 0.01 -3.99 5.85
N ASN A 285 0.14 -5.13 5.19
CA ASN A 285 -0.93 -5.79 4.42
C ASN A 285 -1.80 -6.71 5.25
N ARG A 286 -1.35 -7.17 6.43
CA ARG A 286 -2.16 -7.96 7.37
C ARG A 286 -2.75 -9.20 6.69
N ASP A 287 -4.07 -9.30 6.58
CA ASP A 287 -4.78 -10.39 5.90
C ASP A 287 -4.48 -10.47 4.40
N LYS A 288 -4.19 -9.35 3.74
CA LYS A 288 -3.73 -9.32 2.34
C LYS A 288 -2.36 -9.96 2.14
N SER A 289 -1.60 -10.25 3.21
CA SER A 289 -0.32 -10.97 3.14
C SER A 289 -0.44 -12.49 3.11
N MET A 290 -1.65 -13.04 3.26
CA MET A 290 -1.89 -14.48 3.40
C MET A 290 -1.28 -15.27 2.23
N GLY A 291 -0.55 -16.35 2.56
CA GLY A 291 0.13 -17.21 1.59
C GLY A 291 1.53 -16.72 1.17
N THR A 292 1.91 -15.50 1.53
CA THR A 292 3.22 -14.95 1.14
C THR A 292 4.34 -15.50 2.01
N VAL A 293 5.33 -16.11 1.36
CA VAL A 293 6.58 -16.56 1.98
C VAL A 293 7.76 -16.12 1.13
N LEU A 294 8.93 -15.95 1.75
CA LEU A 294 10.15 -15.71 0.98
C LEU A 294 10.43 -16.91 0.08
N SER A 295 10.77 -16.63 -1.17
CA SER A 295 11.33 -17.62 -2.09
C SER A 295 12.43 -16.99 -2.93
N ALA A 296 13.45 -17.79 -3.25
CA ALA A 296 14.57 -17.37 -4.07
C ALA A 296 14.21 -17.48 -5.57
N PRO A 297 14.84 -16.68 -6.45
CA PRO A 297 14.71 -16.86 -7.89
C PRO A 297 15.23 -18.24 -8.32
N ASP A 298 14.61 -18.82 -9.35
CA ASP A 298 15.03 -20.10 -9.96
C ASP A 298 16.28 -19.94 -10.83
N ILE A 299 16.41 -18.77 -11.48
CA ILE A 299 17.45 -18.46 -12.45
C ILE A 299 18.07 -17.12 -12.07
N THR A 300 19.40 -17.05 -12.12
CA THR A 300 20.12 -15.79 -12.01
C THR A 300 20.91 -15.50 -13.28
N PHE A 301 21.12 -14.21 -13.57
CA PHE A 301 21.93 -13.74 -14.68
C PHE A 301 22.80 -12.54 -14.25
N GLU A 302 23.86 -12.28 -15.02
CA GLU A 302 24.77 -11.16 -14.79
C GLU A 302 24.52 -10.05 -15.83
N ASP A 303 24.93 -10.23 -17.09
CA ASP A 303 24.79 -9.14 -18.07
C ASP A 303 23.45 -9.15 -18.84
N ARG A 304 23.11 -10.30 -19.44
CA ARG A 304 21.98 -10.44 -20.37
C ARG A 304 21.41 -11.85 -20.34
N TYR A 305 20.09 -11.95 -20.39
CA TYR A 305 19.36 -13.21 -20.51
C TYR A 305 18.30 -13.10 -21.61
N GLU A 306 18.38 -13.97 -22.61
CA GLU A 306 17.45 -13.97 -23.75
C GLU A 306 16.29 -14.92 -23.50
N LEU A 307 15.08 -14.43 -23.78
CA LEU A 307 13.84 -15.21 -23.75
C LEU A 307 13.18 -15.19 -25.13
N ASN A 308 12.54 -16.30 -25.48
CA ASN A 308 11.70 -16.38 -26.67
C ASN A 308 10.34 -16.94 -26.28
N LEU A 309 9.30 -16.13 -26.46
CA LEU A 309 7.91 -16.50 -26.18
C LEU A 309 7.18 -16.99 -27.45
N GLY A 310 7.94 -17.52 -28.41
CA GLY A 310 7.48 -17.96 -29.73
C GLY A 310 7.78 -16.92 -30.81
N ASP A 311 6.85 -15.99 -31.04
CA ASP A 311 7.01 -14.87 -31.99
C ASP A 311 7.58 -13.58 -31.36
N MET A 312 7.69 -13.55 -30.02
CA MET A 312 8.19 -12.42 -29.24
C MET A 312 9.57 -12.74 -28.65
N ALA A 313 10.61 -12.11 -29.22
CA ALA A 313 11.96 -12.10 -28.64
C ALA A 313 12.06 -11.02 -27.57
N VAL A 314 12.57 -11.41 -26.39
CA VAL A 314 12.70 -10.56 -25.21
C VAL A 314 14.13 -10.65 -24.69
N GLU A 315 14.71 -9.51 -24.32
CA GLU A 315 16.03 -9.44 -23.70
C GLU A 315 15.90 -8.88 -22.30
N VAL A 316 16.37 -9.64 -21.31
CA VAL A 316 16.48 -9.20 -19.92
C VAL A 316 17.91 -8.69 -19.73
N LEU A 317 18.05 -7.42 -19.37
CA LEU A 317 19.31 -6.68 -19.42
C LEU A 317 19.66 -6.14 -18.05
N TYR A 318 20.94 -6.21 -17.71
CA TYR A 318 21.56 -5.37 -16.70
C TYR A 318 22.43 -4.35 -17.43
N LEU A 319 22.04 -3.07 -17.39
CA LEU A 319 22.75 -2.01 -18.11
C LEU A 319 23.82 -1.31 -17.26
N GLY A 320 23.82 -1.56 -15.96
CA GLY A 320 24.64 -0.89 -14.95
C GLY A 320 23.81 -0.55 -13.71
N PRO A 321 24.44 0.01 -12.66
CA PRO A 321 23.75 0.41 -11.44
C PRO A 321 22.73 1.54 -11.70
N SER A 322 21.61 1.52 -10.97
CA SER A 322 20.60 2.58 -10.98
C SER A 322 19.94 2.79 -9.61
N HIS A 323 18.63 2.61 -9.50
CA HIS A 323 17.85 2.78 -8.30
C HIS A 323 18.22 1.79 -7.19
N SER A 324 18.47 0.53 -7.53
CA SER A 324 18.86 -0.54 -6.60
C SER A 324 19.92 -1.48 -7.22
N PRO A 325 20.68 -2.24 -6.38
CA PRO A 325 21.59 -3.26 -6.87
C PRO A 325 20.86 -4.32 -7.71
N GLY A 326 21.34 -4.57 -8.92
CA GLY A 326 20.77 -5.55 -9.85
C GLY A 326 19.49 -5.14 -10.57
N ASP A 327 19.21 -3.83 -10.65
CA ASP A 327 18.11 -3.30 -11.45
C ASP A 327 18.15 -3.82 -12.89
N THR A 328 17.04 -4.44 -13.28
CA THR A 328 16.90 -5.19 -14.51
C THR A 328 15.91 -4.51 -15.44
N GLN A 329 16.24 -4.43 -16.72
CA GLN A 329 15.38 -3.90 -17.77
C GLN A 329 14.95 -5.01 -18.73
N VAL A 330 13.69 -4.99 -19.18
CA VAL A 330 13.16 -5.97 -20.15
C VAL A 330 12.91 -5.27 -21.48
N TRP A 331 13.73 -5.61 -22.47
CA TRP A 331 13.77 -4.99 -23.78
C TRP A 331 13.11 -5.86 -24.85
N LEU A 332 12.21 -5.26 -25.63
CA LEU A 332 11.54 -5.89 -26.77
C LEU A 332 11.99 -5.22 -28.07
N PRO A 333 13.09 -5.67 -28.71
CA PRO A 333 13.75 -4.96 -29.80
C PRO A 333 12.85 -4.71 -31.02
N LYS A 334 12.07 -5.72 -31.44
CA LYS A 334 11.15 -5.60 -32.58
C LYS A 334 9.97 -4.65 -32.32
N ARG A 335 9.68 -4.37 -31.04
CA ARG A 335 8.59 -3.49 -30.61
C ARG A 335 9.09 -2.08 -30.30
N GLN A 336 10.41 -1.90 -30.18
CA GLN A 336 11.05 -0.71 -29.64
C GLN A 336 10.43 -0.30 -28.29
N LEU A 337 10.12 -1.29 -27.46
CA LEU A 337 9.46 -1.10 -26.16
C LEU A 337 10.37 -1.59 -25.04
N MET A 338 10.51 -0.76 -24.02
CA MET A 338 11.27 -1.05 -22.81
C MET A 338 10.33 -1.13 -21.60
N ILE A 339 10.39 -2.22 -20.85
CA ILE A 339 9.89 -2.26 -19.47
C ILE A 339 11.10 -1.98 -18.59
N ALA A 340 11.20 -0.73 -18.13
CA ALA A 340 12.42 -0.19 -17.55
C ALA A 340 12.60 -0.52 -16.07
N GLY A 341 11.51 -0.87 -15.39
CA GLY A 341 11.47 -0.90 -13.93
C GLY A 341 11.91 0.43 -13.33
N ASP A 342 12.48 0.39 -12.14
CA ASP A 342 12.92 1.58 -11.42
C ASP A 342 14.17 2.27 -12.00
N MET A 343 14.55 1.97 -13.24
CA MET A 343 15.43 2.84 -14.03
C MET A 343 14.74 4.17 -14.40
N ALA A 344 13.39 4.19 -14.42
CA ALA A 344 12.59 5.29 -14.97
C ALA A 344 11.43 5.72 -14.06
N PHE A 345 11.30 7.04 -13.87
CA PHE A 345 10.27 7.72 -13.09
C PHE A 345 9.82 9.02 -13.78
N HIS A 346 8.52 9.35 -13.68
CA HIS A 346 8.02 10.62 -14.23
C HIS A 346 6.76 11.20 -13.58
N GLU A 347 5.93 10.36 -12.95
CA GLU A 347 4.73 10.83 -12.21
C GLU A 347 4.99 10.97 -10.71
N ARG A 348 5.92 10.17 -10.18
CA ARG A 348 6.38 10.24 -8.80
C ARG A 348 7.84 10.65 -8.73
N LEU A 349 8.23 11.29 -7.64
CA LEU A 349 9.63 11.53 -7.33
C LEU A 349 10.32 10.19 -7.05
N LEU A 350 11.49 9.99 -7.66
CA LEU A 350 12.29 8.78 -7.47
C LEU A 350 12.84 8.71 -6.04
N PRO A 351 12.78 7.56 -5.36
CA PRO A 351 13.50 7.38 -4.10
C PRO A 351 14.99 7.17 -4.37
N VAL A 352 15.84 7.88 -3.64
CA VAL A 352 17.25 7.52 -3.46
C VAL A 352 17.36 6.76 -2.15
N PHE A 353 18.01 5.60 -2.12
CA PHE A 353 18.31 4.82 -0.91
C PHE A 353 19.79 4.88 -0.56
N ASP A 354 20.17 4.26 0.56
CA ASP A 354 21.55 4.27 1.05
C ASP A 354 22.51 3.49 0.11
N ASP A 355 21.98 2.57 -0.68
CA ASP A 355 22.68 1.75 -1.67
C ASP A 355 22.43 2.19 -3.12
N THR A 356 21.74 3.31 -3.34
CA THR A 356 21.53 3.88 -4.68
C THR A 356 22.78 4.59 -5.16
N ASP A 357 23.37 4.12 -6.26
CA ASP A 357 24.48 4.80 -6.94
C ASP A 357 23.94 5.83 -7.94
N THR A 358 23.76 7.07 -7.48
CA THR A 358 23.22 8.15 -8.33
C THR A 358 24.18 8.60 -9.43
N ALA A 359 25.50 8.42 -9.26
CA ALA A 359 26.48 8.70 -10.31
C ALA A 359 26.40 7.62 -11.40
N GLY A 360 26.44 6.36 -10.98
CA GLY A 360 26.28 5.20 -11.82
C GLY A 360 24.95 5.20 -12.58
N TRP A 361 23.85 5.60 -11.95
CA TRP A 361 22.54 5.72 -12.62
C TRP A 361 22.59 6.69 -13.81
N ILE A 362 23.24 7.85 -13.65
CA ILE A 362 23.42 8.83 -14.73
C ILE A 362 24.31 8.26 -15.85
N GLU A 363 25.31 7.44 -15.52
CA GLU A 363 26.15 6.78 -16.51
C GLU A 363 25.41 5.67 -17.26
N THR A 364 24.68 4.82 -16.54
CA THR A 364 23.84 3.74 -17.06
C THR A 364 22.79 4.26 -18.05
N TRP A 365 22.27 5.48 -17.84
CA TRP A 365 21.35 6.13 -18.76
C TRP A 365 21.87 6.20 -20.21
N ARG A 366 23.20 6.30 -20.41
CA ARG A 366 23.78 6.33 -21.77
C ARG A 366 23.53 5.03 -22.52
N ALA A 367 23.71 3.88 -21.84
CA ALA A 367 23.46 2.57 -22.42
C ALA A 367 21.95 2.35 -22.64
N PHE A 368 21.12 2.76 -21.67
CA PHE A 368 19.67 2.72 -21.79
C PHE A 368 19.16 3.51 -23.00
N LYS A 369 19.60 4.77 -23.15
CA LYS A 369 19.20 5.65 -24.25
C LYS A 369 19.65 5.15 -25.62
N ALA A 370 20.77 4.44 -25.69
CA ALA A 370 21.28 3.87 -26.94
C ALA A 370 20.40 2.74 -27.51
N LEU A 371 19.50 2.15 -26.72
CA LEU A 371 18.55 1.14 -27.19
C LEU A 371 17.41 1.74 -28.05
N ASP A 372 17.24 3.07 -28.04
CA ASP A 372 16.27 3.80 -28.87
C ASP A 372 14.81 3.29 -28.72
N ALA A 373 14.42 3.09 -27.46
CA ALA A 373 13.05 2.73 -27.09
C ALA A 373 12.08 3.89 -27.39
N GLN A 374 10.99 3.57 -28.09
CA GLN A 374 9.91 4.51 -28.42
C GLN A 374 8.83 4.55 -27.35
N VAL A 375 8.66 3.44 -26.63
CA VAL A 375 7.72 3.31 -25.51
C VAL A 375 8.48 2.78 -24.30
N ILE A 376 8.31 3.43 -23.16
CA ILE A 376 8.88 3.02 -21.88
C ILE A 376 7.75 2.78 -20.89
N ILE A 377 7.73 1.59 -20.29
CA ILE A 377 6.92 1.31 -19.10
C ILE A 377 7.84 1.46 -17.88
N PRO A 378 7.69 2.52 -17.06
CA PRO A 378 8.52 2.74 -15.87
C PRO A 378 8.19 1.71 -14.78
N GLY A 379 9.00 1.67 -13.71
CA GLY A 379 8.69 0.88 -12.51
C GLY A 379 7.46 1.41 -11.78
N HIS A 380 7.21 2.72 -11.87
CA HIS A 380 6.05 3.39 -11.31
C HIS A 380 5.45 4.43 -12.27
N GLY A 381 4.12 4.43 -12.39
CA GLY A 381 3.37 5.40 -13.19
C GLY A 381 3.09 4.93 -14.62
N HIS A 382 2.45 5.77 -15.43
CA HIS A 382 1.96 5.36 -16.75
C HIS A 382 3.08 5.17 -17.79
N PRO A 383 2.85 4.38 -18.85
CA PRO A 383 3.77 4.30 -19.99
C PRO A 383 4.05 5.69 -20.59
N THR A 384 5.29 5.88 -21.02
CA THR A 384 5.83 7.20 -21.37
C THR A 384 6.91 7.10 -22.46
N THR A 385 7.59 8.21 -22.74
CA THR A 385 8.69 8.29 -23.73
C THR A 385 10.03 8.55 -23.06
N ILE A 386 11.10 8.39 -23.84
CA ILE A 386 12.47 8.56 -23.34
C ILE A 386 12.78 10.01 -22.93
N GLU A 387 12.19 11.00 -23.58
CA GLU A 387 12.34 12.42 -23.24
C GLU A 387 11.72 12.75 -21.88
N VAL A 388 10.57 12.14 -21.58
CA VAL A 388 9.88 12.34 -20.30
C VAL A 388 10.69 11.72 -19.17
N VAL A 389 11.25 10.52 -19.36
CA VAL A 389 12.14 9.90 -18.38
C VAL A 389 13.44 10.70 -18.20
N GLU A 390 14.04 11.18 -19.28
CA GLU A 390 15.24 12.03 -19.21
C GLU A 390 14.98 13.28 -18.35
N THR A 391 13.84 13.93 -18.56
CA THR A 391 13.44 15.15 -17.85
C THR A 391 13.21 14.91 -16.35
N TRP A 392 12.49 13.84 -16.00
CA TRP A 392 11.98 13.67 -14.63
C TRP A 392 12.78 12.69 -13.76
N THR A 393 13.60 11.83 -14.36
CA THR A 393 14.52 10.97 -13.63
C THR A 393 15.94 11.53 -13.67
N ILE A 394 16.49 11.65 -14.88
CA ILE A 394 17.93 11.85 -15.05
C ILE A 394 18.33 13.30 -14.82
N ASP A 395 17.54 14.25 -15.30
CA ASP A 395 17.82 15.66 -15.07
C ASP A 395 17.57 16.05 -13.60
N TYR A 396 16.67 15.38 -12.88
CA TYR A 396 16.58 15.49 -11.41
C TYR A 396 17.88 15.05 -10.73
N LEU A 397 18.40 13.87 -11.06
CA LEU A 397 19.64 13.35 -10.46
C LEU A 397 20.83 14.28 -10.77
N LYS A 398 20.95 14.74 -12.03
CA LYS A 398 21.99 15.72 -12.41
C LYS A 398 21.85 17.03 -11.66
N TYR A 399 20.63 17.56 -11.54
CA TYR A 399 20.35 18.80 -10.82
C TYR A 399 20.76 18.68 -9.35
N MET A 400 20.30 17.64 -8.65
CA MET A 400 20.60 17.42 -7.24
C MET A 400 22.10 17.26 -7.01
N ARG A 401 22.78 16.42 -7.80
CA ARG A 401 24.23 16.24 -7.69
C ARG A 401 25.01 17.52 -8.01
N GLN A 402 24.55 18.32 -8.97
CA GLN A 402 25.17 19.61 -9.29
C GLN A 402 25.05 20.60 -8.13
N GLU A 403 23.87 20.77 -7.53
CA GLU A 403 23.67 21.69 -6.42
C GLU A 403 24.42 21.23 -5.17
N ILE A 404 24.41 19.93 -4.87
CA ILE A 404 25.16 19.35 -3.75
C ILE A 404 26.67 19.49 -3.98
N GLY A 405 27.16 19.29 -5.21
CA GLY A 405 28.55 19.50 -5.56
C GLY A 405 29.03 20.92 -5.24
N LYS A 406 28.23 21.95 -5.56
CA LYS A 406 28.54 23.35 -5.19
C LYS A 406 28.61 23.54 -3.68
N ILE A 407 27.67 22.96 -2.94
CA ILE A 407 27.64 23.04 -1.46
C ILE A 407 28.93 22.43 -0.88
N LEU A 408 29.33 21.26 -1.36
CA LEU A 408 30.55 20.58 -0.89
C LEU A 408 31.83 21.35 -1.25
N GLU A 409 31.92 21.89 -2.48
CA GLU A 409 33.04 22.72 -2.92
C GLU A 409 33.21 23.99 -2.06
N ASP A 410 32.08 24.58 -1.61
CA ASP A 410 32.05 25.76 -0.74
C ASP A 410 32.21 25.42 0.76
N GLY A 411 32.38 24.13 1.12
CA GLY A 411 32.51 23.68 2.51
C GLY A 411 31.21 23.77 3.32
N GLY A 412 30.07 23.72 2.64
CA GLY A 412 28.73 23.72 3.23
C GLY A 412 28.38 22.41 3.92
N SER A 413 27.15 22.37 4.45
CA SER A 413 26.67 21.31 5.33
C SER A 413 25.40 20.64 4.78
N LEU A 414 25.00 19.53 5.41
CA LEU A 414 23.71 18.89 5.15
C LEU A 414 22.50 19.84 5.30
N ILE A 415 22.59 20.85 6.18
CA ILE A 415 21.52 21.87 6.32
C ILE A 415 21.37 22.66 5.02
N ASP A 416 22.49 22.97 4.35
CA ASP A 416 22.47 23.69 3.08
C ASP A 416 21.87 22.81 1.97
N ALA A 417 22.11 21.50 1.99
CA ALA A 417 21.50 20.56 1.06
C ALA A 417 19.97 20.49 1.19
N TYR A 418 19.43 20.57 2.40
CA TYR A 418 17.98 20.66 2.61
C TYR A 418 17.35 21.95 2.07
N ASN A 419 18.14 23.00 1.84
CA ASN A 419 17.67 24.28 1.33
C ASN A 419 17.76 24.39 -0.20
N ILE A 420 18.14 23.34 -0.91
CA ILE A 420 18.11 23.29 -2.38
C ILE A 420 16.67 23.49 -2.87
N ASP A 421 16.47 24.40 -3.83
CA ASP A 421 15.16 24.70 -4.40
C ASP A 421 14.69 23.58 -5.35
N GLN A 422 13.91 22.64 -4.82
CA GLN A 422 13.34 21.54 -5.59
C GLN A 422 11.93 21.85 -6.13
N SER A 423 11.47 23.12 -6.12
CA SER A 423 10.07 23.48 -6.45
C SER A 423 9.59 23.06 -7.84
N VAL A 424 10.50 22.90 -8.80
CA VAL A 424 10.20 22.35 -10.14
C VAL A 424 9.61 20.94 -10.06
N TYR A 425 9.98 20.15 -9.05
CA TYR A 425 9.55 18.77 -8.85
C TYR A 425 8.37 18.61 -7.88
N ALA A 426 7.86 19.72 -7.31
CA ALA A 426 6.80 19.70 -6.30
C ALA A 426 5.45 19.15 -6.78
N HIS A 427 5.28 19.01 -8.09
CA HIS A 427 4.08 18.43 -8.70
C HIS A 427 4.14 16.90 -8.83
N LEU A 428 5.31 16.29 -8.60
CA LEU A 428 5.47 14.84 -8.64
C LEU A 428 4.90 14.22 -7.38
N ASP A 429 4.25 13.07 -7.54
CA ASP A 429 3.76 12.29 -6.41
C ASP A 429 4.93 11.92 -5.49
N THR A 430 4.67 11.87 -4.18
CA THR A 430 5.67 11.59 -3.14
C THR A 430 6.78 12.64 -2.94
N PHE A 431 6.65 13.82 -3.54
CA PHE A 431 7.63 14.90 -3.38
C PHE A 431 7.84 15.31 -1.92
N ASP A 432 6.75 15.56 -1.18
CA ASP A 432 6.81 16.03 0.20
C ASP A 432 7.50 15.01 1.13
N GLU A 433 7.39 13.72 0.81
CA GLU A 433 8.04 12.63 1.54
C GLU A 433 9.51 12.45 1.16
N LEU A 434 9.86 12.63 -0.12
CA LEU A 434 11.16 12.20 -0.66
C LEU A 434 12.16 13.32 -0.90
N ALA A 435 11.74 14.56 -1.18
CA ALA A 435 12.65 15.63 -1.58
C ALA A 435 13.75 15.91 -0.54
N GLY A 436 13.39 15.93 0.74
CA GLY A 436 14.35 16.07 1.84
C GLY A 436 15.25 14.84 2.01
N LEU A 437 14.68 13.63 1.92
CA LEU A 437 15.43 12.38 2.06
C LEU A 437 16.45 12.18 0.94
N ASN A 438 16.08 12.54 -0.29
CA ASN A 438 16.97 12.50 -1.43
C ASN A 438 18.13 13.48 -1.26
N ALA A 439 17.87 14.72 -0.80
CA ALA A 439 18.93 15.68 -0.52
C ALA A 439 19.91 15.15 0.54
N ASP A 440 19.42 14.53 1.62
CA ASP A 440 20.26 13.90 2.65
C ASP A 440 21.14 12.78 2.10
N ARG A 441 20.53 11.84 1.37
CA ARG A 441 21.22 10.65 0.89
C ARG A 441 22.24 10.97 -0.20
N ILE A 442 21.90 11.84 -1.14
CA ILE A 442 22.84 12.28 -2.18
C ILE A 442 24.00 13.05 -1.55
N PHE A 443 23.73 13.95 -0.59
CA PHE A 443 24.79 14.71 0.10
C PHE A 443 25.78 13.77 0.78
N ARG A 444 25.27 12.83 1.60
CA ARG A 444 26.12 11.87 2.32
C ARG A 444 26.90 10.95 1.39
N SER A 445 26.32 10.54 0.27
CA SER A 445 27.03 9.72 -0.72
C SER A 445 28.19 10.50 -1.33
N MET A 446 27.94 11.74 -1.75
CA MET A 446 28.93 12.60 -2.39
C MET A 446 30.04 13.09 -1.45
N GLU A 447 29.86 13.07 -0.12
CA GLU A 447 30.93 13.38 0.85
C GLU A 447 32.14 12.43 0.74
N PHE A 448 31.95 11.25 0.14
CA PHE A 448 32.98 10.21 0.01
C PHE A 448 33.43 9.95 -1.45
N GLU A 449 32.93 10.73 -2.40
CA GLU A 449 33.27 10.64 -3.84
C GLU A 449 34.58 11.35 -4.24
#